data_AF-A0A836SG86-F1
#
_entry.id   AF-A0A836SG86-F1
#
_cell.length_a   1.000
_cell.length_b   1.000
_cell.length_c   1.000
_cell.angle_alpha   90.00
_cell.angle_beta   90.00
_cell.angle_gamma   90.00
#
_symmetry.space_group_name_H-M   'P 1'
#
loop_
_entity.id
_entity.type
_entity.pdbx_description
1 polymer ?
#
loop_
_entity_poly.entity_id
_entity_poly.type
_entity_poly.pdbx_seq_one_letter_code
_entity_poly.pdbx_strand_id
1 'polypeptide(L)'
;YDAKVGRWTAKDPTLFDGKDTNLYGYVLNDPVNFIDPLGLKYLDCVADCIRENRFDLLATLGTLATALGGVRLPKTEKEKRKAVTGIKKKVSDKTTRFSRLGMKITKKWGTKNPYARYASKGVRGIGRGILPLLAFEGFYDIGTIGRCLFVCDNC
;
A
#
# COMPACT_ATOMS: atom_id res chain seq x y z
N TYR A 1 25.24 -14.01 21.22
CA TYR A 1 24.94 -15.42 20.91
C TYR A 1 26.25 -16.17 20.83
N ASP A 2 26.39 -17.27 21.57
CA ASP A 2 27.55 -18.16 21.50
C ASP A 2 27.19 -19.38 20.64
N ALA A 3 27.72 -19.39 19.41
CA ALA A 3 27.46 -20.45 18.44
C ALA A 3 28.05 -21.81 18.83
N LYS A 4 29.06 -21.87 19.71
CA LYS A 4 29.64 -23.15 20.17
C LYS A 4 28.73 -23.88 21.15
N VAL A 5 27.90 -23.14 21.88
CA VAL A 5 27.02 -23.67 22.93
C VAL A 5 25.54 -23.58 22.52
N GLY A 6 25.22 -22.82 21.47
CA GLY A 6 23.85 -22.66 20.96
C GLY A 6 22.96 -21.83 21.89
N ARG A 7 23.53 -20.85 22.60
CA ARG A 7 22.84 -20.09 23.65
C ARG A 7 23.06 -18.59 23.57
N TRP A 8 22.15 -17.82 24.17
CA TRP A 8 22.37 -16.39 24.36
C TRP A 8 23.46 -16.12 25.41
N THR A 9 24.31 -15.15 25.12
CA THR A 9 25.46 -14.75 25.97
C THR A 9 25.04 -13.88 27.16
N ALA A 10 23.79 -13.41 27.15
CA ALA A 10 23.15 -12.66 28.21
C ALA A 10 21.72 -13.20 28.37
N LYS A 11 21.15 -12.99 29.57
CA LYS A 11 19.78 -13.38 29.90
C LYS A 11 18.78 -12.68 28.98
N ASP A 12 17.74 -13.39 28.55
CA ASP A 12 16.64 -12.82 27.76
C ASP A 12 16.00 -11.62 28.52
N PRO A 13 15.98 -10.41 27.93
CA PRO A 13 15.33 -9.23 28.53
C PRO A 13 13.83 -9.43 28.80
N THR A 14 13.19 -10.34 28.08
CA THR A 14 11.75 -10.62 28.13
C THR A 14 11.39 -11.76 29.09
N LEU A 15 12.39 -12.29 29.81
CA LEU A 15 12.23 -13.28 30.87
C LEU A 15 11.43 -14.51 30.38
N PHE A 16 10.38 -14.89 31.10
CA PHE A 16 9.58 -16.09 30.81
C PHE A 16 8.45 -15.85 29.80
N ASP A 17 8.32 -14.62 29.32
CA ASP A 17 7.20 -14.26 28.46
C ASP A 17 7.37 -14.84 27.03
N GLY A 18 8.56 -15.36 26.70
CA GLY A 18 8.86 -16.11 25.46
C GLY A 18 8.31 -17.54 25.41
N LYS A 19 7.43 -17.92 26.36
CA LYS A 19 6.89 -19.29 26.53
C LYS A 19 7.95 -20.38 26.70
N ASP A 20 9.18 -19.98 27.01
CA ASP A 20 10.27 -20.85 27.42
C ASP A 20 10.59 -20.60 28.90
N THR A 21 10.92 -21.69 29.60
CA THR A 21 11.42 -21.61 30.99
C THR A 21 12.92 -21.32 31.04
N ASN A 22 13.62 -21.44 29.91
CA ASN A 22 15.04 -21.23 29.82
C ASN A 22 15.39 -19.82 29.30
N LEU A 23 15.81 -18.95 30.21
CA LEU A 23 16.17 -17.54 29.95
C LEU A 23 17.46 -17.35 29.13
N TYR A 24 18.10 -18.43 28.69
CA TYR A 24 19.28 -18.45 27.84
C TYR A 24 19.10 -19.31 26.57
N GLY A 25 17.89 -19.87 26.37
CA GLY A 25 17.56 -20.71 25.24
C GLY A 25 17.50 -19.91 23.94
N TYR A 26 18.10 -20.44 22.87
CA TYR A 26 17.96 -19.87 21.54
C TYR A 26 16.86 -20.62 20.79
N VAL A 27 15.79 -19.90 20.41
CA VAL A 27 14.74 -20.42 19.52
C VAL A 27 14.13 -21.75 20.02
N LEU A 28 13.81 -21.85 21.31
CA LEU A 28 13.27 -23.09 21.91
C LEU A 28 14.13 -24.36 21.65
N ASN A 29 15.43 -24.18 21.37
CA ASN A 29 16.37 -25.23 20.92
C ASN A 29 16.07 -25.85 19.55
N ASP A 30 15.31 -25.17 18.68
CA ASP A 30 15.12 -25.56 17.27
C ASP A 30 15.65 -24.50 16.29
N PRO A 31 16.98 -24.36 16.19
CA PRO A 31 17.63 -23.37 15.33
C PRO A 31 17.58 -23.73 13.83
N VAL A 32 17.05 -24.90 13.48
CA VAL A 32 16.91 -25.35 12.08
C VAL A 32 15.62 -24.80 11.48
N ASN A 33 14.54 -24.79 12.28
CA ASN A 33 13.22 -24.36 11.81
C ASN A 33 12.89 -22.91 12.13
N PHE A 34 13.51 -22.28 13.13
CA PHE A 34 13.30 -20.86 13.38
C PHE A 34 14.57 -20.06 13.57
N ILE A 35 14.44 -18.77 13.24
CA ILE A 35 15.48 -17.76 13.31
C ILE A 35 14.84 -16.62 14.08
N ASP A 36 15.45 -16.22 15.20
CA ASP A 36 15.06 -15.03 15.96
C ASP A 36 16.03 -13.89 15.57
N PRO A 37 15.62 -12.97 14.67
CA PRO A 37 16.54 -11.99 14.08
C PRO A 37 16.86 -10.81 15.01
N LEU A 38 16.06 -10.59 16.06
CA LEU A 38 16.13 -9.38 16.88
C LEU A 38 16.20 -9.66 18.39
N GLY A 39 15.85 -10.87 18.84
CA GLY A 39 15.96 -11.27 20.25
C GLY A 39 15.05 -10.47 21.19
N LEU A 40 13.97 -9.87 20.67
CA LEU A 40 13.19 -8.84 21.37
C LEU A 40 11.69 -8.97 21.07
N LYS A 41 10.91 -9.45 22.04
CA LYS A 41 9.44 -9.61 21.92
C LYS A 41 8.70 -8.30 21.70
N TYR A 42 9.30 -7.15 22.05
CA TYR A 42 8.72 -5.84 21.76
C TYR A 42 8.51 -5.62 20.26
N LEU A 43 9.53 -5.90 19.44
CA LEU A 43 9.45 -5.71 17.99
C LEU A 43 8.55 -6.76 17.33
N ASP A 44 8.50 -7.97 17.88
CA ASP A 44 7.58 -9.01 17.42
C ASP A 44 6.12 -8.67 17.73
N CYS A 45 5.81 -8.20 18.94
CA CYS A 45 4.48 -7.72 19.33
C CYS A 45 4.01 -6.59 18.40
N VAL A 46 4.88 -5.60 18.16
CA VAL A 46 4.56 -4.46 17.29
C VAL A 46 4.34 -4.95 15.86
N ALA A 47 5.20 -5.85 15.35
CA ALA A 47 5.08 -6.39 14.00
C ALA A 47 3.81 -7.22 13.79
N ASP A 48 3.43 -8.04 14.77
CA ASP A 48 2.20 -8.85 14.76
C ASP A 48 0.96 -7.96 14.83
N CYS A 49 0.94 -6.99 15.76
CA CYS A 49 -0.13 -6.01 15.88
C CYS A 49 -0.34 -5.22 14.58
N ILE A 50 0.74 -4.76 13.93
CA ILE A 50 0.65 -4.06 12.64
C ILE A 50 0.09 -5.00 11.58
N ARG A 51 0.58 -6.25 11.49
CA ARG A 51 0.10 -7.23 10.49
C ARG A 51 -1.39 -7.51 10.60
N GLU A 52 -1.93 -7.60 11.82
CA GLU A 52 -3.35 -7.88 12.05
C GLU A 52 -4.27 -6.66 11.80
N ASN A 53 -3.73 -5.45 11.94
CA ASN A 53 -4.52 -4.20 11.87
C ASN A 53 -4.23 -3.35 10.62
N ARG A 54 -3.40 -3.82 9.68
CA ARG A 54 -3.10 -3.11 8.42
C ARG A 54 -4.19 -3.33 7.37
N PHE A 55 -4.49 -2.30 6.60
CA PHE A 55 -5.52 -2.35 5.55
C PHE A 55 -4.93 -2.62 4.14
N ASP A 56 -4.40 -3.82 3.89
CA ASP A 56 -3.58 -4.12 2.69
C ASP A 56 -4.26 -4.05 1.30
N LEU A 57 -5.58 -4.18 1.27
CA LEU A 57 -6.32 -4.32 0.00
C LEU A 57 -6.32 -3.01 -0.80
N LEU A 58 -6.35 -1.86 -0.13
CA LEU A 58 -6.47 -0.57 -0.78
C LEU A 58 -5.15 -0.11 -1.39
N ALA A 59 -4.02 -0.36 -0.73
CA ALA A 59 -2.69 -0.04 -1.23
C ALA A 59 -2.42 -0.84 -2.48
N THR A 60 -2.73 -2.13 -2.45
CA THR A 60 -2.52 -3.04 -3.57
C THR A 60 -3.38 -2.63 -4.77
N LEU A 61 -4.67 -2.37 -4.56
CA LEU A 61 -5.56 -1.92 -5.64
C LEU A 61 -5.22 -0.51 -6.13
N GLY A 62 -4.83 0.39 -5.24
CA GLY A 62 -4.47 1.77 -5.54
C GLY A 62 -3.16 1.86 -6.32
N THR A 63 -2.14 1.09 -5.92
CA THR A 63 -0.87 0.98 -6.68
C THR A 63 -1.09 0.34 -8.03
N LEU A 64 -1.83 -0.78 -8.10
CA LEU A 64 -2.19 -1.44 -9.36
C LEU A 64 -2.93 -0.48 -10.30
N ALA A 65 -3.96 0.21 -9.80
CA ALA A 65 -4.75 1.12 -10.63
C ALA A 65 -3.94 2.37 -11.03
N THR A 66 -3.03 2.85 -10.18
CA THR A 66 -2.10 3.92 -10.55
C THR A 66 -1.13 3.48 -11.65
N ALA A 67 -0.55 2.28 -11.53
CA ALA A 67 0.37 1.71 -12.52
C ALA A 67 -0.31 1.45 -13.87
N LEU A 68 -1.52 0.89 -13.85
CA LEU A 68 -2.27 0.56 -15.06
C LEU A 68 -2.81 1.79 -15.78
N GLY A 69 -3.24 2.81 -15.03
CA GLY A 69 -4.10 3.84 -15.60
C GLY A 69 -3.90 5.27 -15.09
N GLY A 70 -3.29 5.44 -13.92
CA GLY A 70 -3.13 6.72 -13.23
C GLY A 70 -1.95 7.57 -13.70
N VAL A 71 -0.94 6.96 -14.33
CA VAL A 71 0.26 7.66 -14.82
C VAL A 71 -0.11 8.76 -15.82
N ARG A 72 0.41 9.98 -15.57
CA ARG A 72 0.25 11.15 -16.46
C ARG A 72 1.24 11.08 -17.60
N LEU A 73 0.75 10.85 -18.81
CA LEU A 73 1.51 10.81 -20.04
C LEU A 73 1.45 12.16 -20.77
N PRO A 74 2.50 12.53 -21.52
CA PRO A 74 2.41 13.66 -22.43
C PRO A 74 1.36 13.39 -23.52
N LYS A 75 0.60 14.43 -23.89
CA LYS A 75 -0.28 14.39 -25.05
C LYS A 75 0.54 14.51 -26.33
N THR A 76 0.12 13.77 -27.34
CA THR A 76 0.68 13.88 -28.69
C THR A 76 0.28 15.20 -29.35
N GLU A 77 1.07 15.68 -30.30
CA GLU A 77 0.77 16.92 -31.05
C GLU A 77 -0.60 16.87 -31.74
N LYS A 78 -1.01 15.70 -32.26
CA LYS A 78 -2.34 15.51 -32.85
C LYS A 78 -3.46 15.66 -31.81
N GLU A 79 -3.26 15.19 -30.57
CA GLU A 79 -4.21 15.36 -29.46
C GLU A 79 -4.29 16.83 -29.01
N LYS A 80 -3.17 17.55 -29.02
CA LYS A 80 -3.14 19.00 -28.72
C LYS A 80 -3.87 19.81 -29.79
N ARG A 81 -3.56 19.60 -31.07
CA ARG A 81 -4.22 20.29 -32.20
C ARG A 81 -5.74 20.08 -32.22
N LYS A 82 -6.21 18.86 -31.98
CA LYS A 82 -7.66 18.56 -31.90
C LYS A 82 -8.35 19.21 -30.69
N ALA A 83 -7.62 19.40 -29.60
CA ALA A 83 -8.15 20.09 -28.43
C ALA A 83 -8.20 21.62 -28.63
N VAL A 84 -7.27 22.17 -29.40
CA VAL A 84 -7.23 23.60 -29.79
C VAL A 84 -8.33 23.96 -30.80
N THR A 85 -8.72 23.04 -31.69
CA THR A 85 -9.88 23.23 -32.59
C THR A 85 -11.24 23.19 -31.86
N GLY A 86 -11.27 22.74 -30.61
CA GLY A 86 -12.46 22.79 -29.77
C GLY A 86 -12.52 24.09 -28.95
N ILE A 87 -13.72 24.45 -28.48
CA ILE A 87 -14.05 25.68 -27.70
C ILE A 87 -13.17 25.91 -26.43
N LYS A 88 -12.24 24.99 -26.08
CA LYS A 88 -11.40 25.08 -24.88
C LYS A 88 -10.05 25.75 -25.17
N LYS A 89 -9.92 27.03 -24.80
CA LYS A 89 -8.67 27.81 -24.86
C LYS A 89 -7.52 27.30 -23.96
N LYS A 90 -7.78 26.46 -22.95
CA LYS A 90 -6.75 25.92 -22.03
C LYS A 90 -6.66 24.39 -22.14
N VAL A 91 -5.67 23.89 -22.87
CA VAL A 91 -5.44 22.45 -23.08
C VAL A 91 -4.30 21.98 -22.18
N SER A 92 -4.57 21.09 -21.22
CA SER A 92 -3.52 20.44 -20.41
C SER A 92 -2.58 19.63 -21.30
N ASP A 93 -1.26 19.75 -21.08
CA ASP A 93 -0.23 18.97 -21.80
C ASP A 93 -0.19 17.49 -21.40
N LYS A 94 -0.72 17.13 -20.23
CA LYS A 94 -0.66 15.78 -19.69
C LYS A 94 -2.05 15.14 -19.61
N THR A 95 -2.12 13.82 -19.79
CA THR A 95 -3.35 13.02 -19.69
C THR A 95 -3.08 11.63 -19.12
N THR A 96 -4.03 11.05 -18.41
CA THR A 96 -3.89 9.68 -17.86
C THR A 96 -4.44 8.64 -18.84
N ARG A 97 -3.96 7.40 -18.75
CA ARG A 97 -4.47 6.27 -19.54
C ARG A 97 -5.97 6.06 -19.29
N PHE A 98 -6.45 6.22 -18.05
CA PHE A 98 -7.88 6.21 -17.73
C PHE A 98 -8.66 7.35 -18.42
N SER A 99 -8.07 8.55 -18.53
CA SER A 99 -8.68 9.66 -19.25
C SER A 99 -8.85 9.37 -20.74
N ARG A 100 -7.80 8.83 -21.38
CA ARG A 100 -7.81 8.37 -22.78
C ARG A 100 -8.82 7.25 -23.01
N LEU A 101 -8.88 6.26 -22.12
CA LEU A 101 -9.84 5.16 -22.20
C LEU A 101 -11.28 5.67 -22.11
N GLY A 102 -11.57 6.56 -21.15
CA GLY A 102 -12.88 7.20 -21.06
C GLY A 102 -13.27 7.96 -22.33
N MET A 103 -12.32 8.64 -23.00
CA MET A 103 -12.60 9.29 -24.30
C MET A 103 -12.89 8.28 -25.41
N LYS A 104 -12.16 7.17 -25.47
CA LYS A 104 -12.41 6.10 -26.46
C LYS A 104 -13.79 5.46 -26.29
N ILE A 105 -14.22 5.22 -25.05
CA ILE A 105 -15.56 4.68 -24.74
C ILE A 105 -16.64 5.61 -25.28
N THR A 106 -16.58 6.91 -24.93
CA THR A 106 -17.58 7.88 -25.41
C THR A 106 -17.59 8.02 -26.93
N LYS A 107 -16.43 7.90 -27.59
CA LYS A 107 -16.34 7.96 -29.06
C LYS A 107 -16.91 6.70 -29.73
N LYS A 108 -16.66 5.51 -29.17
CA LYS A 108 -17.11 4.23 -29.74
C LYS A 108 -18.61 4.00 -29.55
N TRP A 109 -19.16 4.34 -28.39
CA TRP A 109 -20.55 4.04 -28.02
C TRP A 109 -21.51 5.22 -28.24
N GLY A 110 -21.01 6.34 -28.76
CA GLY A 110 -21.79 7.53 -29.08
C GLY A 110 -21.84 8.54 -27.93
N THR A 111 -21.70 9.83 -28.27
CA THR A 111 -21.68 10.95 -27.30
C THR A 111 -23.04 11.22 -26.65
N LYS A 112 -24.12 10.87 -27.35
CA LYS A 112 -25.50 11.00 -26.87
C LYS A 112 -25.95 9.81 -25.99
N ASN A 113 -25.21 8.70 -25.98
CA ASN A 113 -25.54 7.51 -25.20
C ASN A 113 -25.24 7.73 -23.69
N PRO A 114 -26.24 7.59 -22.78
CA PRO A 114 -26.04 7.77 -21.34
C PRO A 114 -25.08 6.73 -20.74
N TYR A 115 -25.16 5.46 -21.16
CA TYR A 115 -24.29 4.40 -20.66
C TYR A 115 -22.82 4.64 -21.01
N ALA A 116 -22.54 5.12 -22.22
CA ALA A 116 -21.20 5.52 -22.63
C ALA A 116 -20.65 6.64 -21.75
N ARG A 117 -21.53 7.57 -21.33
CA ARG A 117 -21.18 8.68 -20.44
C ARG A 117 -20.88 8.17 -19.03
N TYR A 118 -21.72 7.30 -18.47
CA TYR A 118 -21.49 6.67 -17.15
C TYR A 118 -20.18 5.87 -17.13
N ALA A 119 -19.97 4.98 -18.09
CA ALA A 119 -18.73 4.20 -18.19
C ALA A 119 -17.49 5.10 -18.31
N SER A 120 -17.55 6.14 -19.15
CA SER A 120 -16.44 7.09 -19.29
C SER A 120 -16.15 7.89 -18.01
N LYS A 121 -17.20 8.25 -17.24
CA LYS A 121 -17.08 8.92 -15.95
C LYS A 121 -16.52 7.97 -14.90
N GLY A 122 -16.98 6.72 -14.85
CA GLY A 122 -16.49 5.70 -13.93
C GLY A 122 -15.00 5.46 -14.06
N VAL A 123 -14.53 5.16 -15.29
CA VAL A 123 -13.10 4.92 -15.55
C VAL A 123 -12.23 6.14 -15.20
N ARG A 124 -12.70 7.36 -15.50
CA ARG A 124 -11.99 8.60 -15.10
C ARG A 124 -12.05 8.86 -13.60
N GLY A 125 -13.13 8.43 -12.95
CA GLY A 125 -13.36 8.51 -11.52
C GLY A 125 -12.37 7.65 -10.73
N ILE A 126 -12.09 6.44 -11.21
CA ILE A 126 -11.06 5.55 -10.63
C ILE A 126 -9.73 6.30 -10.48
N GLY A 127 -9.23 6.90 -11.57
CA GLY A 127 -7.99 7.66 -11.54
C GLY A 127 -7.98 8.88 -10.61
N ARG A 128 -9.15 9.43 -10.25
CA ARG A 128 -9.28 10.57 -9.33
C ARG A 128 -9.47 10.14 -7.87
N GLY A 129 -10.16 9.01 -7.66
CA GLY A 129 -10.47 8.47 -6.33
C GLY A 129 -9.30 7.74 -5.68
N ILE A 130 -8.35 7.20 -6.45
CA ILE A 130 -7.20 6.48 -5.89
C ILE A 130 -6.33 7.36 -4.99
N LEU A 131 -6.08 8.61 -5.39
CA LEU A 131 -5.19 9.50 -4.63
C LEU A 131 -5.67 9.75 -3.19
N PRO A 132 -6.93 10.18 -2.96
CA PRO A 132 -7.43 10.36 -1.59
C PRO A 132 -7.56 9.04 -0.83
N LEU A 133 -7.84 7.92 -1.52
CA LEU A 133 -7.89 6.60 -0.89
C LEU A 133 -6.51 6.15 -0.36
N LEU A 134 -5.45 6.29 -1.18
CA LEU A 134 -4.07 6.00 -0.77
C LEU A 134 -3.59 6.95 0.33
N ALA A 135 -3.99 8.23 0.28
CA ALA A 135 -3.66 9.18 1.34
C ALA A 135 -4.33 8.78 2.66
N PHE A 136 -5.61 8.44 2.63
CA PHE A 136 -6.35 7.95 3.80
C PHE A 136 -5.69 6.70 4.40
N GLU A 137 -5.34 5.74 3.55
CA GLU A 137 -4.63 4.53 3.97
C GLU A 137 -3.29 4.83 4.64
N GLY A 138 -2.47 5.70 4.05
CA GLY A 138 -1.21 6.10 4.66
C GLY A 138 -1.39 6.73 6.05
N PHE A 139 -2.44 7.55 6.25
CA PHE A 139 -2.78 8.07 7.57
C PHE A 139 -3.29 7.01 8.55
N TYR A 140 -4.08 6.06 8.04
CA TYR A 140 -4.56 4.92 8.83
C TYR A 140 -3.40 4.07 9.33
N ASP A 141 -2.44 3.74 8.46
CA ASP A 141 -1.25 2.95 8.79
C ASP A 141 -0.38 3.64 9.85
N ILE A 142 -0.19 4.96 9.74
CA ILE A 142 0.53 5.75 10.78
C ILE A 142 -0.19 5.65 12.13
N GLY A 143 -1.53 5.75 12.13
CA GLY A 143 -2.34 5.57 13.33
C GLY A 143 -2.22 4.16 13.92
N THR A 144 -2.23 3.13 13.07
CA THR A 144 -2.04 1.74 13.47
C THR A 144 -0.66 1.51 14.09
N ILE A 145 0.41 2.07 13.50
CA ILE A 145 1.76 2.01 14.07
C ILE A 145 1.78 2.66 15.45
N GLY A 146 1.25 3.88 15.60
CA GLY A 146 1.21 4.58 16.88
C GLY A 146 0.43 3.82 17.96
N ARG A 147 -0.71 3.23 17.59
CA ARG A 147 -1.50 2.37 18.49
C ARG A 147 -0.70 1.12 18.90
N CYS A 148 -0.06 0.44 17.96
CA CYS A 148 0.69 -0.78 18.25
C CYS A 148 1.92 -0.52 19.11
N LEU A 149 2.61 0.61 18.92
CA LEU A 149 3.70 1.04 19.82
C LEU A 149 3.19 1.22 21.26
N PHE A 150 2.05 1.87 21.45
CA PHE A 150 1.49 2.07 22.80
C PHE A 150 0.95 0.78 23.45
N VAL A 151 0.36 -0.12 22.66
CA VAL A 151 -0.15 -1.41 23.18
C VAL A 151 1.01 -2.31 23.60
N CYS A 152 2.08 -2.37 22.81
CA CYS A 152 3.24 -3.23 23.08
C CYS A 152 4.25 -2.62 24.06
N ASP A 153 4.22 -1.31 24.32
CA ASP A 153 5.00 -0.67 25.40
C ASP A 153 4.55 -1.14 26.81
N ASN A 154 3.37 -1.76 26.92
CA ASN A 154 2.78 -2.23 28.18
C ASN A 154 2.82 -3.77 28.33
N CYS A 155 3.60 -4.48 27.51
CA CYS A 155 3.79 -5.93 27.58
C CYS A 155 5.11 -6.31 28.27
#